data_AF-A0A060Z566-F1
#
_entry.id   AF-A0A060Z566-F1
#
_cell.length_a   1.000
_cell.length_b   1.000
_cell.length_c   1.000
_cell.angle_alpha   90.00
_cell.angle_beta   90.00
_cell.angle_gamma   90.00
#
_symmetry.space_group_name_H-M   'P 1'
#
loop_
_entity.id
_entity.type
_entity.pdbx_description
1 polymer ?
#
loop_
_entity_poly.entity_id
_entity_poly.type
_entity_poly.pdbx_seq_one_letter_code
_entity_poly.pdbx_strand_id
1 'polypeptide(L)'
;MTSDLKSNEHPAVRNILRFSWFFFELIVKSMAQHLVESDNVKLPRPQRFPSTYLSRLESLVMTVSDHIFWKNKELAEETRSANLAVAAFVKRCFTLMDRGFTFKLISNYVNMITATDNKVLCEFKFEFLREVCNHEHYIPLSLPLPSARITGQKSSRVHRDLIEVRLRY
;
A
#
# COMPACT_ATOMS: atom_id res chain seq x y z
N MET A 1 -17.50 -14.60 11.61
CA MET A 1 -16.19 -14.01 11.23
C MET A 1 -16.30 -12.56 10.82
N THR A 2 -17.18 -12.15 9.90
CA THR A 2 -17.42 -10.71 9.63
C THR A 2 -18.34 -10.04 10.64
N SER A 3 -19.09 -10.81 11.42
CA SER A 3 -20.02 -10.37 12.47
C SER A 3 -19.31 -9.76 13.68
N ASP A 4 -18.18 -10.33 14.08
CA ASP A 4 -17.55 -10.04 15.38
C ASP A 4 -16.67 -8.78 15.32
N LEU A 5 -16.25 -8.38 14.12
CA LEU A 5 -15.64 -7.08 13.85
C LEU A 5 -16.66 -5.93 13.93
N LYS A 6 -17.97 -6.22 13.80
CA LYS A 6 -19.05 -5.23 13.89
C LYS A 6 -19.56 -5.01 15.30
N SER A 7 -19.42 -5.98 16.20
CA SER A 7 -20.05 -5.93 17.53
C SER A 7 -19.33 -4.99 18.52
N ASN A 8 -18.12 -4.52 18.19
CA ASN A 8 -17.31 -3.64 19.05
C ASN A 8 -17.12 -4.22 20.48
N GLU A 9 -17.31 -5.53 20.66
CA GLU A 9 -17.08 -6.18 21.95
C GLU A 9 -15.59 -6.09 22.25
N HIS A 10 -15.29 -5.33 23.31
CA HIS A 10 -13.92 -4.98 23.69
C HIS A 10 -12.94 -6.16 23.77
N PRO A 11 -13.35 -7.38 24.23
CA PRO A 11 -12.46 -8.54 24.23
C PRO A 11 -12.20 -9.13 22.84
N ALA A 12 -13.20 -9.16 21.96
CA ALA A 12 -13.10 -9.75 20.63
C ALA A 12 -12.18 -8.91 19.74
N VAL A 13 -12.38 -7.59 19.70
CA VAL A 13 -11.52 -6.66 18.94
C VAL A 13 -10.08 -6.73 19.44
N ARG A 14 -9.86 -6.77 20.76
CA ARG A 14 -8.52 -6.93 21.35
C ARG A 14 -7.84 -8.21 20.85
N ASN A 15 -8.52 -9.35 20.92
CA ASN A 15 -7.96 -10.63 20.49
C ASN A 15 -7.67 -10.63 18.98
N ILE A 16 -8.58 -10.11 18.16
CA ILE A 16 -8.37 -10.01 16.71
C ILE A 16 -7.14 -9.17 16.41
N LEU A 17 -6.98 -7.99 17.02
CA LEU A 17 -5.80 -7.14 16.84
C LEU A 17 -4.52 -7.84 17.31
N ARG A 18 -4.54 -8.43 18.51
CA ARG A 18 -3.40 -9.14 19.09
C ARG A 18 -2.92 -10.30 18.21
N PHE A 19 -3.85 -11.08 17.68
CA PHE A 19 -3.58 -12.30 16.91
C PHE A 19 -3.72 -12.10 15.39
N SER A 20 -3.79 -10.85 14.90
CA SER A 20 -3.93 -10.54 13.48
C SER A 20 -2.86 -11.23 12.62
N TRP A 21 -1.63 -11.32 13.13
CA TRP A 21 -0.51 -11.99 12.45
C TRP A 21 -0.84 -13.43 12.03
N PHE A 22 -1.55 -14.18 12.88
CA PHE A 22 -1.91 -15.57 12.61
C PHE A 22 -2.91 -15.67 11.45
N PHE A 23 -3.93 -14.82 11.47
CA PHE A 23 -4.95 -14.80 10.42
C PHE A 23 -4.37 -14.36 9.07
N PHE A 24 -3.50 -13.34 9.07
CA PHE A 24 -2.84 -12.91 7.85
C PHE A 24 -1.88 -13.97 7.29
N GLU A 25 -1.11 -14.64 8.14
CA GLU A 25 -0.27 -15.79 7.72
C GLU A 25 -1.12 -16.94 7.15
N LEU A 26 -2.28 -17.22 7.77
CA LEU A 26 -3.21 -18.22 7.26
C LEU A 26 -3.73 -17.83 5.87
N ILE A 27 -4.14 -16.57 5.68
CA ILE A 27 -4.60 -16.06 4.38
C ILE A 27 -3.49 -16.19 3.33
N VAL A 28 -2.25 -15.80 3.65
CA VAL A 28 -1.10 -15.92 2.73
C VAL A 28 -0.88 -17.37 2.30
N LYS A 29 -0.93 -18.32 3.25
CA LYS A 29 -0.78 -19.75 2.96
C LYS A 29 -1.93 -20.27 2.09
N SER A 30 -3.17 -19.89 2.39
CA SER A 30 -4.34 -20.25 1.57
C SER A 30 -4.27 -19.66 0.17
N MET A 31 -3.79 -18.41 0.03
CA MET A 31 -3.56 -17.80 -1.28
C MET A 31 -2.52 -18.60 -2.08
N ALA A 32 -1.38 -18.93 -1.47
CA ALA A 32 -0.34 -19.71 -2.13
C ALA A 32 -0.84 -21.10 -2.54
N GLN A 33 -1.56 -21.78 -1.64
CA GLN A 33 -2.17 -23.08 -1.91
C GLN A 33 -3.16 -23.01 -3.08
N HIS A 34 -4.07 -22.03 -3.09
CA HIS A 34 -5.01 -21.82 -4.19
C HIS A 34 -4.32 -21.63 -5.55
N LEU A 35 -3.22 -20.87 -5.58
CA LEU A 35 -2.45 -20.64 -6.81
C LEU A 35 -1.77 -21.91 -7.35
N VAL A 36 -1.36 -22.81 -6.46
CA VAL A 36 -0.76 -24.09 -6.83
C VAL A 36 -1.83 -25.06 -7.30
N GLU A 37 -2.91 -25.23 -6.54
CA GLU A 37 -3.99 -26.18 -6.85
C GLU A 37 -4.74 -25.83 -8.13
N SER A 38 -4.91 -24.54 -8.43
CA SER A 38 -5.61 -24.08 -9.63
C SER A 38 -4.68 -23.88 -10.84
N ASP A 39 -3.39 -24.20 -10.72
CA ASP A 39 -2.31 -23.91 -11.70
C ASP A 39 -2.19 -22.41 -12.10
N ASN A 40 -2.82 -21.52 -11.34
CA ASN A 40 -2.84 -20.08 -11.56
C ASN A 40 -1.48 -19.42 -11.33
N VAL A 41 -0.53 -20.10 -10.67
CA VAL A 41 0.83 -19.58 -10.46
C VAL A 41 1.53 -19.20 -11.78
N LYS A 42 1.20 -19.91 -12.87
CA LYS A 42 1.74 -19.67 -14.23
C LYS A 42 1.12 -18.45 -14.90
N LEU A 43 -0.04 -17.99 -14.44
CA LEU A 43 -0.71 -16.83 -15.01
C LEU A 43 0.02 -15.52 -14.64
N PRO A 44 -0.10 -14.48 -15.48
CA PRO A 44 0.27 -13.13 -15.11
C PRO A 44 -0.41 -12.73 -13.79
N ARG A 45 0.33 -12.03 -12.92
CA ARG A 45 -0.12 -11.65 -11.57
C ARG A 45 -1.53 -11.01 -11.51
N PRO A 46 -1.95 -10.12 -12.42
CA PRO A 46 -3.30 -9.54 -12.42
C PRO A 46 -4.43 -10.55 -12.61
N GLN A 47 -4.16 -11.73 -13.16
CA GLN A 47 -5.16 -12.76 -13.48
C GLN A 47 -5.21 -13.88 -12.44
N ARG A 48 -4.34 -13.85 -11.43
CA ARG A 48 -4.18 -14.91 -10.43
C ARG A 48 -5.32 -15.02 -9.43
N PHE A 49 -6.05 -13.93 -9.20
CA PHE A 49 -7.16 -13.85 -8.27
C PHE A 49 -8.35 -13.11 -8.89
N PRO A 50 -9.59 -13.54 -8.60
CA PRO A 50 -10.78 -12.84 -9.07
C PRO A 50 -10.96 -11.49 -8.36
N SER A 51 -11.57 -10.52 -9.05
CA SER A 51 -11.81 -9.17 -8.52
C SER A 51 -12.61 -9.17 -7.22
N THR A 52 -13.55 -10.11 -7.06
CA THR A 52 -14.35 -10.27 -5.83
C THR A 52 -13.48 -10.63 -4.62
N TYR A 53 -12.43 -11.43 -4.80
CA TYR A 53 -11.47 -11.75 -3.76
C TYR A 53 -10.63 -10.52 -3.40
N LEU A 54 -10.15 -9.80 -4.42
CA LEU A 54 -9.39 -8.55 -4.23
C LEU A 54 -10.17 -7.53 -3.39
N SER A 55 -11.45 -7.30 -3.71
CA SER A 55 -12.30 -6.36 -2.96
C SER A 55 -12.52 -6.78 -1.51
N ARG A 56 -12.71 -8.09 -1.26
CA ARG A 56 -12.85 -8.62 0.12
C ARG A 56 -11.56 -8.45 0.92
N LEU A 57 -10.42 -8.68 0.29
CA LEU A 57 -9.13 -8.53 0.93
C LEU A 57 -8.81 -7.06 1.24
N GLU A 58 -9.11 -6.16 0.31
CA GLU A 58 -9.02 -4.71 0.54
C GLU A 58 -9.89 -4.30 1.72
N SER A 59 -11.16 -4.72 1.76
CA SER A 59 -12.07 -4.41 2.87
C SER A 59 -11.55 -4.95 4.21
N LEU A 60 -10.98 -6.15 4.24
CA LEU A 60 -10.38 -6.72 5.45
C LEU A 60 -9.21 -5.87 5.96
N VAL A 61 -8.26 -5.54 5.08
CA VAL A 61 -7.11 -4.71 5.44
C VAL A 61 -7.56 -3.35 5.94
N MET A 62 -8.51 -2.70 5.27
CA MET A 62 -9.05 -1.40 5.70
C MET A 62 -9.74 -1.49 7.06
N THR A 63 -10.53 -2.54 7.31
CA THR A 63 -11.22 -2.72 8.60
C THR A 63 -10.23 -2.88 9.76
N VAL A 64 -9.19 -3.71 9.59
CA VAL A 64 -8.14 -3.85 10.62
C VAL A 64 -7.40 -2.53 10.84
N SER A 65 -7.14 -1.80 9.75
CA SER A 65 -6.48 -0.50 9.79
C SER A 65 -7.31 0.54 10.54
N ASP A 66 -8.63 0.59 10.31
CA ASP A 66 -9.54 1.45 11.06
C ASP A 66 -9.50 1.14 12.56
N HIS A 67 -9.48 -0.14 12.94
CA HIS A 67 -9.34 -0.52 14.35
C HIS A 67 -7.99 -0.12 14.94
N ILE A 68 -6.89 -0.23 14.17
CA ILE A 68 -5.57 0.30 14.59
C ILE A 68 -5.68 1.81 14.85
N PHE A 69 -6.29 2.56 13.93
CA PHE A 69 -6.44 4.01 14.06
C PHE A 69 -7.27 4.39 15.28
N TRP A 70 -8.46 3.80 15.46
CA TRP A 70 -9.38 4.21 16.53
C TRP A 70 -8.98 3.68 17.92
N LYS A 71 -8.27 2.55 17.99
CA LYS A 71 -7.94 1.88 19.27
C LYS A 71 -6.50 2.08 19.74
N ASN A 72 -5.66 2.82 19.02
CA ASN A 72 -4.23 3.00 19.36
C ASN A 72 -3.96 3.48 20.81
N LYS A 73 -4.86 4.30 21.37
CA LYS A 73 -4.72 4.82 22.75
C LYS A 73 -5.13 3.80 23.83
N GLU A 74 -6.14 2.98 23.55
CA GLU A 74 -6.71 2.01 24.50
C GLU A 74 -5.98 0.66 24.47
N LEU A 75 -5.48 0.29 23.29
CA LEU A 75 -4.92 -1.04 22.98
C LEU A 75 -3.57 -0.88 22.27
N ALA A 76 -2.63 -0.19 22.90
CA ALA A 76 -1.35 0.19 22.27
C ALA A 76 -0.54 -1.02 21.77
N GLU A 77 -0.39 -2.08 22.58
CA GLU A 77 0.36 -3.27 22.17
C GLU A 77 -0.37 -4.08 21.09
N GLU A 78 -1.69 -4.22 21.19
CA GLU A 78 -2.47 -4.99 20.21
C GLU A 78 -2.54 -4.26 18.86
N THR A 79 -2.70 -2.93 18.87
CA THR A 79 -2.67 -2.13 17.64
C THR A 79 -1.28 -2.08 17.00
N ARG A 80 -0.20 -2.08 17.80
CA ARG A 80 1.17 -2.24 17.29
C ARG A 80 1.41 -3.62 16.67
N SER A 81 0.95 -4.68 17.33
CA SER A 81 1.00 -6.05 16.77
C SER A 81 0.24 -6.15 15.45
N ALA A 82 -0.97 -5.59 15.40
CA ALA A 82 -1.78 -5.54 14.19
C ALA A 82 -1.12 -4.72 13.07
N ASN A 83 -0.49 -3.59 13.39
CA ASN A 83 0.27 -2.78 12.43
C ASN A 83 1.36 -3.61 11.73
N LEU A 84 2.20 -4.29 12.52
CA LEU A 84 3.26 -5.16 12.00
C LEU A 84 2.68 -6.32 11.18
N ALA A 85 1.57 -6.90 11.62
CA ALA A 85 0.89 -7.97 10.91
C ALA A 85 0.36 -7.54 9.54
N VAL A 86 -0.27 -6.36 9.45
CA VAL A 86 -0.74 -5.78 8.18
C VAL A 86 0.45 -5.48 7.26
N ALA A 87 1.54 -4.93 7.80
CA ALA A 87 2.74 -4.65 7.03
C ALA A 87 3.37 -5.92 6.44
N ALA A 88 3.55 -6.96 7.26
CA ALA A 88 4.06 -8.25 6.83
C ALA A 88 3.13 -8.90 5.79
N PHE A 89 1.81 -8.80 5.98
CA PHE A 89 0.83 -9.28 5.01
C PHE A 89 0.97 -8.60 3.65
N VAL A 90 0.96 -7.27 3.62
CA VAL A 90 1.09 -6.47 2.39
C VAL A 90 2.43 -6.75 1.69
N LYS A 91 3.51 -6.93 2.45
CA LYS A 91 4.81 -7.37 1.93
C LYS A 91 4.72 -8.73 1.21
N ARG A 92 3.99 -9.70 1.78
CA ARG A 92 3.78 -11.02 1.14
C ARG A 92 2.88 -10.93 -0.10
N CYS A 93 1.94 -9.98 -0.15
CA CYS A 93 1.12 -9.74 -1.34
C CYS A 93 1.96 -9.41 -2.57
N PHE A 94 3.13 -8.75 -2.43
CA PHE A 94 4.04 -8.51 -3.55
C PHE A 94 4.53 -9.78 -4.25
N THR A 95 4.57 -10.92 -3.57
CA THR A 95 5.00 -12.19 -4.20
C THR A 95 3.85 -12.85 -4.94
N LEU A 96 2.63 -12.77 -4.41
CA LEU A 96 1.48 -13.56 -4.85
C LEU A 96 0.56 -12.80 -5.81
N MET A 97 0.37 -11.50 -5.60
CA MET A 97 -0.68 -10.68 -6.21
C MET A 97 -0.15 -9.66 -7.23
N ASP A 98 -1.08 -8.96 -7.87
CA ASP A 98 -0.76 -7.78 -8.69
C ASP A 98 -0.09 -6.67 -7.85
N ARG A 99 0.95 -6.07 -8.44
CA ARG A 99 1.71 -5.00 -7.77
C ARG A 99 0.90 -3.72 -7.67
N GLY A 100 0.10 -3.38 -8.69
CA GLY A 100 -0.78 -2.20 -8.67
C GLY A 100 -1.80 -2.28 -7.55
N PHE A 101 -2.44 -3.45 -7.38
CA PHE A 101 -3.32 -3.72 -6.24
C PHE A 101 -2.59 -3.61 -4.90
N THR A 102 -1.38 -4.17 -4.78
CA THR A 102 -0.59 -4.10 -3.54
C THR A 102 -0.21 -2.64 -3.20
N PHE A 103 0.16 -1.83 -4.19
CA PHE A 103 0.41 -0.40 -4.01
C PHE A 103 -0.86 0.38 -3.62
N LYS A 104 -2.04 -0.02 -4.13
CA LYS A 104 -3.32 0.55 -3.69
C LYS A 104 -3.54 0.32 -2.19
N LEU A 105 -3.26 -0.88 -1.67
CA LEU A 105 -3.37 -1.17 -0.24
C LEU A 105 -2.42 -0.29 0.60
N ILE A 106 -1.17 -0.14 0.16
CA ILE A 106 -0.18 0.75 0.80
C ILE A 106 -0.70 2.18 0.83
N SER A 107 -1.17 2.69 -0.31
CA SER A 107 -1.70 4.05 -0.42
C SER A 107 -2.88 4.27 0.52
N ASN A 108 -3.86 3.36 0.54
CA ASN A 108 -5.02 3.46 1.42
C ASN A 108 -4.61 3.47 2.90
N TYR A 109 -3.70 2.58 3.31
CA TYR A 109 -3.20 2.51 4.69
C TYR A 109 -2.51 3.82 5.12
N VAL A 110 -1.58 4.31 4.29
CA VAL A 110 -0.78 5.52 4.52
C VAL A 110 -1.67 6.78 4.57
N ASN A 111 -2.71 6.84 3.75
CA ASN A 111 -3.65 7.97 3.70
C ASN A 111 -4.64 7.95 4.88
N MET A 112 -5.01 6.77 5.37
CA MET A 112 -5.83 6.63 6.57
C MET A 112 -5.09 7.13 7.81
N ILE A 113 -3.78 6.87 7.91
CA ILE A 113 -2.90 7.47 8.91
C ILE A 113 -2.35 8.82 8.39
N THR A 114 -3.27 9.74 8.08
CA THR A 114 -2.92 11.12 7.77
C THR A 114 -2.54 11.88 9.04
N ALA A 115 -1.69 12.91 8.85
CA ALA A 115 -1.02 13.68 9.89
C ALA A 115 -1.99 14.35 10.88
N THR A 116 -2.51 13.55 11.79
CA THR A 116 -3.01 14.01 13.08
C THR A 116 -1.79 14.14 14.00
N ASP A 117 -1.84 15.04 14.98
CA ASP A 117 -0.79 15.26 16.00
C ASP A 117 -0.56 14.04 16.93
N ASN A 118 -0.87 12.83 16.46
CA ASN A 118 -0.68 11.58 17.17
C ASN A 118 0.66 10.94 16.76
N LYS A 119 1.68 11.16 17.60
CA LYS A 119 3.03 10.60 17.44
C LYS A 119 3.04 9.07 17.24
N VAL A 120 2.18 8.33 17.95
CA VAL A 120 2.13 6.85 17.88
C VAL A 120 1.69 6.38 16.50
N LEU A 121 0.66 7.01 15.92
CA LEU A 121 0.21 6.65 14.58
C LEU A 121 1.27 6.99 13.52
N CYS A 122 2.02 8.08 13.71
CA CYS A 122 3.16 8.42 12.87
C CYS A 122 4.26 7.34 12.93
N GLU A 123 4.58 6.84 14.13
CA GLU A 123 5.50 5.70 14.31
C GLU A 123 4.99 4.45 13.60
N PHE A 124 3.71 4.10 13.74
CA PHE A 124 3.11 2.95 13.04
C PHE A 124 3.23 3.07 11.53
N LYS A 125 2.98 4.26 10.98
CA LYS A 125 3.15 4.53 9.55
C LYS A 125 4.58 4.29 9.07
N PHE A 126 5.57 4.74 9.83
CA PHE A 126 6.98 4.50 9.50
C PHE A 126 7.38 3.03 9.65
N GLU A 127 6.91 2.35 10.69
CA GLU A 127 7.13 0.90 10.88
C GLU A 127 6.51 0.10 9.74
N PHE A 128 5.28 0.42 9.35
CA PHE A 128 4.58 -0.20 8.24
C PHE A 128 5.39 -0.06 6.94
N LEU A 129 5.77 1.18 6.60
CA LEU A 129 6.56 1.45 5.40
C LEU A 129 7.92 0.76 5.45
N ARG A 130 8.61 0.77 6.61
CA ARG A 130 9.88 0.08 6.79
C ARG A 130 9.74 -1.42 6.53
N GLU A 131 8.74 -2.08 7.11
CA GLU A 131 8.55 -3.51 6.94
C GLU A 131 8.19 -3.87 5.50
N VAL A 132 7.26 -3.12 4.88
CA VAL A 132 6.86 -3.31 3.49
C VAL A 132 8.03 -3.09 2.52
N CYS A 133 8.86 -2.07 2.77
CA CYS A 133 10.05 -1.78 1.96
C CYS A 133 11.24 -2.70 2.26
N ASN A 134 11.26 -3.42 3.39
CA ASN A 134 12.25 -4.46 3.66
C ASN A 134 11.98 -5.75 2.84
N HIS A 135 11.29 -5.63 1.71
CA HIS A 135 11.13 -6.71 0.75
C HIS A 135 12.42 -6.86 -0.07
N GLU A 136 12.90 -8.08 -0.28
CA GLU A 136 14.19 -8.42 -0.93
C GLU A 136 14.39 -7.81 -2.33
N HIS A 137 13.34 -7.20 -2.91
CA HIS A 137 13.36 -6.56 -4.22
C HIS A 137 13.14 -5.04 -4.19
N TYR A 138 13.09 -4.40 -3.01
CA TYR A 138 13.06 -2.94 -2.93
C TYR A 138 14.47 -2.38 -3.13
N ILE A 139 14.88 -2.27 -4.38
CA ILE A 139 15.99 -1.39 -4.75
C ILE A 139 15.38 0.02 -4.74
N PRO A 140 15.82 0.96 -3.88
CA PRO A 140 15.49 2.35 -4.08
C PRO A 140 16.07 2.76 -5.42
N LEU A 141 15.21 2.78 -6.45
CA LEU A 141 15.54 3.35 -7.74
C LEU A 141 15.53 4.87 -7.56
N SER A 142 16.55 5.38 -6.88
CA SER A 142 17.04 6.76 -7.04
C SER A 142 17.66 6.90 -8.43
N LEU A 143 16.97 6.39 -9.45
CA LEU A 143 17.31 6.70 -10.82
C LEU A 143 17.00 8.20 -10.95
N PRO A 144 17.93 9.01 -11.50
CA PRO A 144 17.56 10.32 -11.96
C PRO A 144 16.40 10.13 -12.94
N LEU A 145 15.17 10.39 -12.47
CA LEU A 145 14.03 10.56 -13.34
C LEU A 145 14.49 11.65 -14.32
N PRO A 146 14.54 11.41 -15.64
CA PRO A 146 14.60 12.52 -16.57
C PRO A 146 13.37 13.34 -16.23
N SER A 147 13.58 14.46 -15.55
CA SER A 147 12.51 15.37 -15.14
C SER A 147 11.58 15.48 -16.33
N ALA A 148 10.31 15.09 -16.12
CA ALA A 148 9.25 15.26 -17.10
C ALA A 148 9.52 16.57 -17.81
N ARG A 149 9.79 16.53 -19.13
CA ARG A 149 10.28 17.66 -19.91
C ARG A 149 9.52 18.88 -19.45
N ILE A 150 10.18 19.70 -18.62
CA ILE A 150 9.71 21.03 -18.34
C ILE A 150 9.95 21.72 -19.66
N THR A 151 8.91 21.74 -20.49
CA THR A 151 8.85 22.58 -21.68
C THR A 151 8.78 24.02 -21.19
N GLY A 152 9.89 24.53 -20.69
CA GLY A 152 10.22 25.94 -20.71
C GLY A 152 11.31 26.09 -21.76
N GLN A 153 11.22 26.93 -22.77
CA GLN A 153 10.31 27.98 -23.18
C GLN A 153 10.48 28.03 -24.72
N LYS A 154 9.51 28.49 -25.53
CA LYS A 154 9.40 29.91 -25.84
C LYS A 154 8.06 30.18 -26.51
N SER A 155 7.35 31.16 -25.94
CA SER A 155 6.46 32.03 -26.66
C SER A 155 7.21 32.62 -27.86
N SER A 156 6.91 32.17 -29.07
CA SER A 156 7.12 32.93 -30.30
C SER A 156 5.79 33.59 -30.65
N ARG A 157 5.45 34.63 -29.88
CA ARG A 157 4.48 35.61 -30.31
C ARG A 157 5.17 36.56 -31.29
N VAL A 158 4.56 36.66 -32.46
CA VAL A 158 4.34 37.90 -33.23
C VAL A 158 5.41 38.26 -34.26
N HIS A 159 4.95 38.26 -35.53
CA HIS A 159 5.34 39.09 -36.68
C HIS A 159 6.79 38.95 -37.18
N ARG A 160 7.01 38.44 -38.40
CA ARG A 160 6.92 39.23 -39.65
C ARG A 160 7.64 40.57 -39.48
N ASP A 161 8.93 40.58 -39.83
CA ASP A 161 9.67 41.63 -40.53
C ASP A 161 11.17 41.53 -40.19
N LEU A 162 12.01 41.92 -41.16
CA LEU A 162 13.48 41.87 -41.18
C LEU A 162 14.08 40.62 -41.85
N ILE A 163 13.58 40.32 -43.04
CA ILE A 163 14.51 40.26 -44.20
C ILE A 163 15.18 41.64 -44.26
N GLU A 164 16.49 41.66 -44.47
CA GLU A 164 17.40 42.81 -44.32
C GLU A 164 17.78 43.12 -42.88
N VAL A 165 19.02 42.82 -42.53
CA VAL A 165 20.02 43.83 -42.18
C VAL A 165 21.30 43.08 -41.79
N ARG A 166 22.39 43.37 -42.54
CA ARG A 166 23.80 43.10 -42.22
C ARG A 166 24.18 41.60 -42.18
N LEU A 167 24.85 40.99 -43.17
CA LEU A 167 25.99 41.45 -43.97
C LEU A 167 27.06 42.19 -43.15
N ARG A 168 28.27 41.61 -43.16
CA ARG A 168 29.55 42.19 -42.68
C ARG A 168 29.68 42.13 -41.15
N TYR A 169 30.65 41.48 -40.54
CA TYR A 169 31.99 41.04 -40.94
C TYR A 169 32.29 39.69 -40.28
#